data_AF-A0A2N9N521-F1
#
_entry.id   AF-A0A2N9N521-F1
#
_cell.length_a   1.000
_cell.length_b   1.000
_cell.length_c   1.000
_cell.angle_alpha   90.00
_cell.angle_beta   90.00
_cell.angle_gamma   90.00
#
_symmetry.space_group_name_H-M   'P 1'
#
loop_
_entity.id
_entity.type
_entity.pdbx_description
1 polymer ?
#
loop_
_entity_poly.entity_id
_entity_poly.type
_entity_poly.pdbx_seq_one_letter_code
_entity_poly.pdbx_strand_id
1 'polypeptide(L)'
;MLRENADVLAFLEAGFIGTWGEWHDSTNGLMDHTREIVTKILDVLPPDRMLALRDPRLKTDLYGTAPLTPQEAYTGIPKARIGAHDDCFLASITDWGTYTRNIATEKAFYHQDNLFVPQGGETCNFKEDAQPFIGCENALRELAFQRFNSLNSLFQADVLELWTKDGCMPEIRRRLGYRPSGGFLSEARRLGTAGVGYRAQRWLR
;
A
#
# COMPACT_ATOMS: atom_id res chain seq x y z
N MET A 1 -18.60 0.63 -12.13
CA MET A 1 -18.16 0.59 -10.73
C MET A 1 -16.92 1.44 -10.43
N LEU A 2 -15.69 1.06 -10.84
CA LEU A 2 -14.45 1.80 -10.45
C LEU A 2 -14.47 3.27 -10.88
N ARG A 3 -14.96 3.58 -12.08
CA ARG A 3 -15.08 4.94 -12.59
C ARG A 3 -16.23 5.74 -11.99
N GLU A 4 -17.31 5.06 -11.61
CA GLU A 4 -18.49 5.69 -11.03
C GLU A 4 -18.28 6.09 -9.57
N ASN A 5 -17.34 5.44 -8.88
CA ASN A 5 -17.02 5.67 -7.47
C ASN A 5 -15.61 6.24 -7.29
N ALA A 6 -15.09 6.93 -8.32
CA ALA A 6 -13.74 7.47 -8.30
C ALA A 6 -13.55 8.43 -7.12
N ASP A 7 -14.58 9.21 -6.77
CA ASP A 7 -14.61 10.16 -5.66
C ASP A 7 -14.36 9.55 -4.27
N VAL A 8 -14.67 8.26 -4.08
CA VAL A 8 -14.47 7.54 -2.82
C VAL A 8 -13.40 6.44 -2.88
N LEU A 9 -12.79 6.22 -4.04
CA LEU A 9 -11.65 5.32 -4.21
C LEU A 9 -10.36 6.08 -3.86
N ALA A 10 -9.50 5.58 -2.97
CA ALA A 10 -8.17 6.18 -2.76
C ALA A 10 -7.15 5.67 -3.77
N PHE A 11 -7.01 4.35 -3.84
CA PHE A 11 -6.19 3.59 -4.78
C PHE A 11 -6.68 2.14 -4.78
N LEU A 12 -6.23 1.33 -5.73
CA LEU A 12 -6.52 -0.09 -5.81
C LEU A 12 -5.30 -0.90 -5.39
N GLU A 13 -5.45 -1.85 -4.49
CA GLU A 13 -4.41 -2.85 -4.21
C GLU A 13 -4.55 -4.02 -5.19
N ALA A 14 -3.44 -4.47 -5.77
CA ALA A 14 -3.42 -5.55 -6.74
C ALA A 14 -3.61 -6.96 -6.12
N GLY A 15 -4.35 -7.15 -5.03
CA GLY A 15 -4.35 -8.38 -4.22
C GLY A 15 -5.05 -9.62 -4.81
N PHE A 16 -4.86 -9.98 -6.08
CA PHE A 16 -5.61 -11.07 -6.74
C PHE A 16 -4.80 -12.04 -7.62
N ILE A 17 -3.48 -11.89 -7.70
CA ILE A 17 -2.59 -12.84 -8.39
C ILE A 17 -1.61 -13.45 -7.39
N GLY A 18 -1.38 -14.75 -7.50
CA GLY A 18 -0.52 -15.50 -6.60
C GLY A 18 -1.18 -15.88 -5.29
N THR A 19 -0.47 -16.70 -4.52
CA THR A 19 -0.88 -17.10 -3.18
C THR A 19 -1.06 -15.83 -2.35
N TRP A 20 -2.19 -15.76 -1.64
CA TRP A 20 -2.63 -14.58 -0.87
C TRP A 20 -2.76 -13.26 -1.66
N GLY A 21 -2.62 -13.28 -3.00
CA GLY A 21 -2.69 -12.09 -3.84
C GLY A 21 -1.36 -11.32 -3.94
N GLU A 22 -0.24 -11.95 -3.60
CA GLU A 22 1.08 -11.31 -3.45
C GLU A 22 1.95 -11.26 -4.73
N TRP A 23 1.51 -11.78 -5.88
CA TRP A 23 2.27 -11.70 -7.14
C TRP A 23 3.67 -12.35 -7.09
N HIS A 24 3.87 -13.40 -6.29
CA HIS A 24 5.11 -14.18 -6.31
C HIS A 24 5.00 -15.49 -7.11
N ASP A 25 3.77 -15.94 -7.40
CA ASP A 25 3.50 -17.18 -8.14
C ASP A 25 2.17 -17.11 -8.91
N SER A 26 1.92 -18.12 -9.75
CA SER A 26 0.61 -18.30 -10.41
C SER A 26 0.45 -19.72 -10.94
N THR A 27 -0.65 -20.38 -10.61
CA THR A 27 -1.01 -21.69 -11.19
C THR A 27 -1.48 -21.60 -12.65
N ASN A 28 -1.75 -20.39 -13.14
CA ASN A 28 -2.22 -20.13 -14.51
C ASN A 28 -1.16 -19.41 -15.37
N GLY A 29 0.10 -19.34 -14.92
CA GLY A 29 1.19 -18.69 -15.67
C GLY A 29 1.05 -17.18 -15.82
N LEU A 30 0.33 -16.50 -14.91
CA LEU A 30 0.07 -15.06 -15.04
C LEU A 30 1.30 -14.17 -14.81
N MET A 31 2.38 -14.72 -14.24
CA MET A 31 3.60 -13.95 -13.96
C MET A 31 4.27 -13.44 -15.24
N ASP A 32 4.22 -14.21 -16.32
CA ASP A 32 4.76 -13.82 -17.63
C ASP A 32 3.93 -12.71 -18.31
N HIS A 33 2.73 -12.43 -17.79
CA HIS A 33 1.79 -11.44 -18.30
C HIS A 33 1.65 -10.20 -17.39
N THR A 34 2.59 -10.01 -16.47
CA THR A 34 2.55 -8.92 -15.48
C THR A 34 2.35 -7.55 -16.13
N ARG A 35 3.04 -7.28 -17.25
CA ARG A 35 2.94 -5.99 -17.95
C ARG A 35 1.55 -5.77 -18.54
N GLU A 36 1.01 -6.76 -19.23
CA GLU A 36 -0.30 -6.71 -19.88
C GLU A 36 -1.40 -6.51 -18.84
N ILE A 37 -1.32 -7.24 -17.71
CA ILE A 37 -2.29 -7.16 -16.64
C ILE A 37 -2.23 -5.79 -15.97
N VAL A 38 -1.04 -5.31 -15.56
CA VAL A 38 -0.88 -3.99 -14.94
C VAL A 38 -1.36 -2.88 -15.88
N THR A 39 -1.02 -2.97 -17.17
CA THR A 39 -1.51 -2.02 -18.19
C THR A 39 -3.03 -2.01 -18.23
N LYS A 40 -3.66 -3.19 -18.25
CA LYS A 40 -5.11 -3.30 -18.29
C LYS A 40 -5.78 -2.75 -17.03
N ILE A 41 -5.18 -2.96 -15.85
CA ILE A 41 -5.66 -2.38 -14.60
C ILE A 41 -5.63 -0.84 -14.68
N LEU A 42 -4.51 -0.27 -15.13
CA LEU A 42 -4.37 1.18 -15.27
C LEU A 42 -5.34 1.79 -16.29
N ASP A 43 -5.69 1.05 -17.34
CA ASP A 43 -6.70 1.45 -18.33
C ASP A 43 -8.12 1.50 -17.75
N VAL A 44 -8.47 0.56 -16.87
CA VAL A 44 -9.82 0.50 -16.27
C VAL A 44 -9.97 1.47 -15.10
N LEU A 45 -8.90 1.71 -14.35
CA LEU A 45 -8.88 2.66 -13.25
C LEU A 45 -9.16 4.10 -13.73
N PRO A 46 -9.84 4.92 -12.91
CA PRO A 46 -9.90 6.36 -13.15
C PRO A 46 -8.49 6.92 -13.37
N PRO A 47 -8.28 7.85 -14.32
CA PRO A 47 -6.95 8.34 -14.68
C PRO A 47 -6.22 9.03 -13.52
N ASP A 48 -6.97 9.52 -12.54
CA ASP A 48 -6.49 10.17 -11.31
C ASP A 48 -6.39 9.19 -10.11
N ARG A 49 -6.50 7.88 -10.35
CA ARG A 49 -6.32 6.83 -9.33
C ARG A 49 -5.14 5.95 -9.65
N MET A 50 -4.57 5.41 -8.58
CA MET A 50 -3.33 4.65 -8.58
C MET A 50 -3.57 3.19 -8.22
N LEU A 51 -2.63 2.34 -8.63
CA LEU A 51 -2.53 0.93 -8.30
C LEU A 51 -1.41 0.74 -7.27
N ALA A 52 -1.58 -0.08 -6.25
CA ALA A 52 -0.51 -0.48 -5.33
C ALA A 52 -0.11 -1.93 -5.61
N LEU A 53 1.20 -2.16 -5.82
CA LEU A 53 1.79 -3.48 -6.02
C LEU A 53 2.54 -3.95 -4.77
N ARG A 54 2.59 -5.27 -4.59
CA ARG A 54 3.10 -5.95 -3.39
C ARG A 54 4.57 -5.67 -3.06
N ASP A 55 5.41 -5.43 -4.06
CA ASP A 55 6.85 -5.29 -3.83
C ASP A 55 7.49 -4.29 -4.81
N PRO A 56 8.71 -3.80 -4.52
CA PRO A 56 9.33 -2.76 -5.35
C PRO A 56 9.78 -3.33 -6.69
N ARG A 57 10.12 -4.63 -6.74
CA ARG A 57 10.63 -5.30 -7.95
C ARG A 57 9.60 -5.30 -9.05
N LEU A 58 8.33 -5.53 -8.74
CA LEU A 58 7.24 -5.48 -9.73
C LEU A 58 7.22 -4.14 -10.47
N LYS A 59 7.39 -3.02 -9.76
CA LYS A 59 7.46 -1.71 -10.40
C LYS A 59 8.78 -1.50 -11.14
N THR A 60 9.91 -1.89 -10.56
CA THR A 60 11.22 -1.66 -11.18
C THR A 60 11.47 -2.53 -12.41
N ASP A 61 10.94 -3.75 -12.44
CA ASP A 61 11.03 -4.65 -13.59
C ASP A 61 10.15 -4.13 -14.75
N LEU A 62 9.02 -3.50 -14.42
CA LEU A 62 8.13 -2.93 -15.42
C LEU A 62 8.59 -1.56 -15.96
N TYR A 63 9.21 -0.71 -15.15
CA TYR A 63 9.46 0.70 -15.51
C TYR A 63 10.86 1.22 -15.19
N GLY A 64 11.78 0.34 -14.82
CA GLY A 64 13.16 0.67 -14.49
C GLY A 64 13.37 0.99 -13.01
N THR A 65 14.64 0.99 -12.59
CA THR A 65 15.06 1.09 -11.19
C THR A 65 15.11 2.52 -10.64
N ALA A 66 14.91 3.54 -11.48
CA ALA A 66 14.87 4.92 -11.04
C ALA A 66 13.52 5.21 -10.35
N PRO A 67 13.49 5.82 -9.16
CA PRO A 67 12.25 6.27 -8.53
C PRO A 67 11.60 7.41 -9.35
N LEU A 68 10.36 7.77 -9.03
CA LEU A 68 9.69 8.91 -9.64
C LEU A 68 10.41 10.23 -9.34
N THR A 69 10.54 11.05 -10.38
CA THR A 69 10.96 12.44 -10.25
C THR A 69 9.76 13.39 -10.13
N PRO A 70 9.94 14.62 -9.60
CA PRO A 70 8.88 15.63 -9.60
C PRO A 70 8.30 15.94 -10.99
N GLN A 71 9.10 15.79 -12.06
CA GLN A 71 8.68 16.02 -13.44
C GLN A 71 7.82 14.89 -13.99
N GLU A 72 8.05 13.65 -13.57
CA GLU A 72 7.23 12.49 -13.93
C GLU A 72 5.96 12.40 -13.08
N ALA A 73 6.01 12.88 -11.84
CA ALA A 73 4.90 12.84 -10.90
C ALA A 73 3.64 13.50 -11.50
N TYR A 74 2.49 12.85 -11.31
CA TYR A 74 1.18 13.36 -11.74
C TYR A 74 1.00 13.57 -13.25
N THR A 75 1.94 13.11 -14.10
CA THR A 75 1.83 13.21 -15.57
C THR A 75 0.90 12.17 -16.20
N GLY A 76 0.42 11.22 -15.39
CA GLY A 76 -0.46 10.13 -15.85
C GLY A 76 0.28 8.98 -16.55
N ILE A 77 1.61 9.06 -16.73
CA ILE A 77 2.41 7.93 -17.23
C ILE A 77 2.26 6.72 -16.28
N PRO A 78 2.35 5.47 -16.77
CA PRO A 78 2.09 4.29 -15.96
C PRO A 78 2.88 4.23 -14.65
N LYS A 79 4.19 4.50 -14.68
CA LYS A 79 5.06 4.54 -13.49
C LYS A 79 4.57 5.54 -12.42
N ALA A 80 3.98 6.66 -12.84
CA ALA A 80 3.45 7.70 -11.94
C ALA A 80 2.07 7.35 -11.35
N ARG A 81 1.48 6.22 -11.75
CA ARG A 81 0.19 5.72 -11.26
C ARG A 81 0.30 4.41 -10.49
N ILE A 82 1.52 3.97 -10.16
CA ILE A 82 1.78 2.75 -9.41
C ILE A 82 2.49 3.11 -8.12
N GLY A 83 1.85 2.86 -6.98
CA GLY A 83 2.43 2.85 -5.65
C GLY A 83 2.70 1.42 -5.18
N ALA A 84 2.75 1.25 -3.86
CA ALA A 84 3.22 0.03 -3.23
C ALA A 84 2.36 -0.40 -2.03
N HIS A 85 2.47 -1.69 -1.70
CA HIS A 85 1.80 -2.33 -0.58
C HIS A 85 2.76 -3.32 0.09
N ASP A 86 3.16 -3.06 1.33
CA ASP A 86 4.04 -3.95 2.11
C ASP A 86 3.18 -4.93 2.92
N ASP A 87 2.88 -6.07 2.31
CA ASP A 87 2.20 -7.18 2.97
C ASP A 87 3.20 -7.85 3.91
N CYS A 88 2.95 -7.90 5.22
CA CYS A 88 3.93 -8.27 6.25
C CYS A 88 4.96 -7.20 6.67
N PHE A 89 4.58 -5.92 6.69
CA PHE A 89 5.35 -4.83 7.30
C PHE A 89 5.89 -5.19 8.70
N LEU A 90 7.21 -5.08 8.87
CA LEU A 90 7.99 -5.41 10.07
C LEU A 90 7.95 -6.88 10.52
N ALA A 91 7.52 -7.80 9.65
CA ALA A 91 7.40 -9.21 10.02
C ALA A 91 8.75 -9.92 10.15
N SER A 92 9.79 -9.42 9.49
CA SER A 92 11.17 -9.91 9.56
C SER A 92 12.14 -8.88 8.99
N ILE A 93 13.42 -9.23 8.83
CA ILE A 93 14.39 -8.35 8.16
C ILE A 93 14.01 -8.02 6.71
N THR A 94 13.25 -8.90 6.04
CA THR A 94 12.79 -8.75 4.65
C THR A 94 11.29 -8.51 4.52
N ASP A 95 10.59 -8.31 5.65
CA ASP A 95 9.13 -8.26 5.68
C ASP A 95 8.51 -9.46 4.94
N TRP A 96 9.04 -10.65 5.27
CA TRP A 96 8.66 -11.96 4.67
C TRP A 96 8.66 -12.03 3.14
N GLY A 97 9.45 -11.19 2.48
CA GLY A 97 9.70 -11.28 1.04
C GLY A 97 9.29 -10.04 0.25
N THR A 98 8.74 -9.02 0.91
CA THR A 98 8.61 -7.66 0.35
C THR A 98 9.96 -7.19 -0.18
N TYR A 99 10.99 -7.33 0.65
CA TYR A 99 12.34 -6.92 0.31
C TYR A 99 13.21 -8.14 0.00
N THR A 100 14.15 -7.97 -0.93
CA THR A 100 15.20 -8.97 -1.16
C THR A 100 16.31 -8.82 -0.13
N ARG A 101 17.51 -9.33 -0.44
CA ARG A 101 18.71 -9.05 0.34
C ARG A 101 19.23 -7.61 0.14
N ASN A 102 18.70 -6.86 -0.83
CA ASN A 102 19.09 -5.48 -1.13
C ASN A 102 18.21 -4.44 -0.41
N ILE A 103 17.85 -4.70 0.84
CA ILE A 103 16.84 -3.96 1.61
C ILE A 103 17.09 -2.45 1.60
N ALA A 104 18.33 -2.01 1.81
CA ALA A 104 18.66 -0.58 1.86
C ALA A 104 18.35 0.14 0.53
N THR A 105 18.65 -0.50 -0.60
CA THR A 105 18.38 0.04 -1.94
C THR A 105 16.88 0.09 -2.22
N GLU A 106 16.16 -0.97 -1.90
CA GLU A 106 14.72 -1.08 -2.14
C GLU A 106 13.93 -0.11 -1.25
N LYS A 107 14.29 0.01 0.04
CA LYS A 107 13.70 1.02 0.93
C LYS A 107 14.06 2.44 0.50
N ALA A 108 15.27 2.67 -0.03
CA ALA A 108 15.63 3.99 -0.58
C ALA A 108 14.83 4.34 -1.84
N PHE A 109 14.53 3.35 -2.69
CA PHE A 109 13.61 3.53 -3.82
C PHE A 109 12.24 3.99 -3.32
N TYR A 110 11.61 3.27 -2.40
CA TYR A 110 10.32 3.65 -1.83
C TYR A 110 10.33 4.99 -1.10
N HIS A 111 11.41 5.31 -0.38
CA HIS A 111 11.54 6.61 0.28
C HIS A 111 11.40 7.79 -0.69
N GLN A 112 11.91 7.64 -1.92
CA GLN A 112 11.82 8.67 -2.96
C GLN A 112 10.54 8.55 -3.77
N ASP A 113 10.17 7.33 -4.16
CA ASP A 113 9.04 7.07 -5.05
C ASP A 113 7.69 7.41 -4.37
N ASN A 114 7.53 7.01 -3.11
CA ASN A 114 6.32 7.21 -2.32
C ASN A 114 6.09 8.68 -1.89
N LEU A 115 6.92 9.62 -2.35
CA LEU A 115 6.60 11.04 -2.33
C LEU A 115 5.39 11.37 -3.21
N PHE A 116 5.15 10.57 -4.25
CA PHE A 116 4.21 10.89 -5.32
C PHE A 116 3.11 9.83 -5.51
N VAL A 117 3.27 8.66 -4.89
CA VAL A 117 2.38 7.50 -5.02
C VAL A 117 2.09 6.86 -3.65
N PRO A 118 0.96 6.15 -3.47
CA PRO A 118 0.59 5.58 -2.19
C PRO A 118 1.51 4.43 -1.76
N GLN A 119 1.67 4.29 -0.45
CA GLN A 119 2.23 3.16 0.25
C GLN A 119 1.22 2.62 1.27
N GLY A 120 0.68 1.43 1.01
CA GLY A 120 -0.11 0.65 1.95
C GLY A 120 0.69 -0.48 2.59
N GLY A 121 0.01 -1.32 3.35
CA GLY A 121 0.57 -2.58 3.85
C GLY A 121 -0.22 -3.14 5.02
N GLU A 122 0.32 -4.19 5.61
CA GLU A 122 -0.22 -4.81 6.82
C GLU A 122 0.85 -5.48 7.67
N THR A 123 0.62 -5.55 8.97
CA THR A 123 1.44 -6.38 9.85
C THR A 123 0.94 -7.81 9.82
N CYS A 124 1.82 -8.81 9.84
CA CYS A 124 1.42 -10.22 9.71
C CYS A 124 2.10 -11.18 10.71
N ASN A 125 3.12 -10.73 11.44
CA ASN A 125 3.91 -11.57 12.33
C ASN A 125 4.16 -10.87 13.68
N PHE A 126 3.92 -11.60 14.78
CA PHE A 126 4.25 -11.19 16.15
C PHE A 126 5.23 -12.17 16.82
N LYS A 127 5.83 -13.10 16.07
CA LYS A 127 6.74 -14.12 16.59
C LYS A 127 8.20 -13.62 16.60
N GLU A 128 9.14 -14.52 16.88
CA GLU A 128 10.55 -14.23 17.16
C GLU A 128 11.21 -13.39 16.07
N ASP A 129 10.96 -13.70 14.80
CA ASP A 129 11.53 -12.97 13.65
C ASP A 129 11.10 -11.49 13.58
N ALA A 130 9.92 -11.17 14.10
CA ALA A 130 9.35 -9.82 14.08
C ALA A 130 9.80 -8.98 15.27
N GLN A 131 10.14 -9.61 16.41
CA GLN A 131 10.45 -8.91 17.68
C GLN A 131 11.53 -7.81 17.54
N PRO A 132 12.59 -7.95 16.74
CA PRO A 132 13.57 -6.88 16.56
C PRO A 132 13.02 -5.64 15.84
N PHE A 133 11.88 -5.76 15.14
CA PHE A 133 11.38 -4.76 14.19
C PHE A 133 10.06 -4.13 14.61
N ILE A 134 9.15 -4.87 15.24
CA ILE A 134 7.80 -4.36 15.56
C ILE A 134 7.78 -3.33 16.71
N GLY A 135 8.92 -3.04 17.33
CA GLY A 135 9.01 -2.04 18.39
C GLY A 135 8.56 -0.64 17.93
N CYS A 136 7.92 0.08 18.85
CA CYS A 136 7.27 1.36 18.64
C CYS A 136 8.16 2.42 17.93
N GLU A 137 9.43 2.56 18.32
CA GLU A 137 10.38 3.48 17.71
C GLU A 137 10.66 3.11 16.24
N ASN A 138 10.92 1.82 15.97
CA ASN A 138 11.18 1.34 14.61
C ASN A 138 9.92 1.47 13.74
N ALA A 139 8.73 1.16 14.26
CA ALA A 139 7.49 1.32 13.53
C ALA A 139 7.25 2.77 13.08
N LEU A 140 7.41 3.74 13.98
CA LEU A 140 7.27 5.16 13.63
C LEU A 140 8.31 5.62 12.60
N ARG A 141 9.56 5.12 12.71
CA ARG A 141 10.64 5.43 11.76
C ARG A 141 10.35 4.86 10.38
N GLU A 142 10.01 3.58 10.28
CA GLU A 142 9.80 2.88 9.01
C GLU A 142 8.53 3.39 8.30
N LEU A 143 7.42 3.58 9.02
CA LEU A 143 6.19 4.17 8.46
C LEU A 143 6.45 5.57 7.87
N ALA A 144 7.25 6.39 8.57
CA ALA A 144 7.61 7.72 8.09
C ALA A 144 8.59 7.68 6.92
N PHE A 145 9.60 6.80 6.99
CA PHE A 145 10.64 6.68 5.98
C PHE A 145 10.07 6.15 4.65
N GLN A 146 9.19 5.17 4.71
CA GLN A 146 8.52 4.59 3.53
C GLN A 146 7.22 5.32 3.15
N ARG A 147 6.81 6.33 3.93
CA ARG A 147 5.68 7.23 3.64
C ARG A 147 4.32 6.52 3.56
N PHE A 148 4.07 5.60 4.49
CA PHE A 148 2.82 4.87 4.56
C PHE A 148 1.61 5.82 4.70
N ASN A 149 0.57 5.56 3.93
CA ASN A 149 -0.71 6.25 4.01
C ASN A 149 -1.83 5.40 4.59
N SER A 150 -1.72 4.08 4.55
CA SER A 150 -2.69 3.15 5.12
C SER A 150 -2.00 1.91 5.67
N LEU A 151 -2.64 1.28 6.64
CA LEU A 151 -2.22 0.00 7.20
C LEU A 151 -3.48 -0.83 7.49
N ASN A 152 -3.51 -2.11 7.11
CA ASN A 152 -4.59 -3.01 7.51
C ASN A 152 -4.55 -3.18 9.04
N SER A 153 -5.71 -3.02 9.67
CA SER A 153 -5.83 -3.10 11.13
C SER A 153 -6.40 -4.42 11.65
N LEU A 154 -6.70 -5.36 10.75
CA LEU A 154 -7.44 -6.57 11.08
C LEU A 154 -6.61 -7.86 11.02
N PHE A 155 -5.45 -7.86 10.36
CA PHE A 155 -4.71 -9.09 10.11
C PHE A 155 -3.87 -9.54 11.32
N GLN A 156 -2.96 -8.69 11.80
CA GLN A 156 -2.18 -8.98 13.02
C GLN A 156 -2.45 -7.97 14.14
N ALA A 157 -3.47 -8.25 14.94
CA ALA A 157 -3.91 -7.36 16.02
C ALA A 157 -2.86 -7.20 17.13
N ASP A 158 -2.08 -8.24 17.43
CA ASP A 158 -1.11 -8.24 18.53
C ASP A 158 -0.03 -7.15 18.36
N VAL A 159 0.40 -6.87 17.12
CA VAL A 159 1.35 -5.79 16.82
C VAL A 159 0.72 -4.42 17.11
N LEU A 160 -0.55 -4.24 16.78
CA LEU A 160 -1.26 -2.98 17.01
C LEU A 160 -1.58 -2.77 18.50
N GLU A 161 -1.85 -3.86 19.23
CA GLU A 161 -1.98 -3.85 20.68
C GLU A 161 -0.66 -3.46 21.36
N LEU A 162 0.47 -3.99 20.87
CA LEU A 162 1.80 -3.57 21.33
C LEU A 162 2.01 -2.07 21.13
N TRP A 163 1.75 -1.54 19.93
CA TRP A 163 1.89 -0.09 19.66
C TRP A 163 0.92 0.78 20.46
N THR A 164 -0.23 0.22 20.86
CA THR A 164 -1.18 0.89 21.75
C THR A 164 -0.64 0.93 23.18
N LYS A 165 -0.14 -0.22 23.67
CA LYS A 165 0.49 -0.35 24.99
C LYS A 165 1.72 0.55 25.14
N ASP A 166 2.54 0.63 24.09
CA ASP A 166 3.76 1.44 24.05
C ASP A 166 3.49 2.92 23.71
N GLY A 167 2.24 3.28 23.39
CA GLY A 167 1.79 4.67 23.27
C GLY A 167 2.02 5.36 21.92
N CYS A 168 2.55 4.69 20.89
CA CYS A 168 2.71 5.29 19.55
C CYS A 168 1.50 5.14 18.63
N MET A 169 0.53 4.28 18.91
CA MET A 169 -0.65 4.12 18.07
C MET A 169 -1.38 5.44 17.75
N PRO A 170 -1.55 6.41 18.69
CA PRO A 170 -2.13 7.72 18.37
C PRO A 170 -1.34 8.48 17.30
N GLU A 171 -0.01 8.42 17.35
CA GLU A 171 0.87 9.08 16.38
C GLU A 171 0.83 8.36 15.03
N ILE A 172 0.84 7.02 15.02
CA ILE A 172 0.67 6.22 13.81
C ILE A 172 -0.64 6.59 13.11
N ARG A 173 -1.77 6.58 13.84
CA ARG A 173 -3.10 6.95 13.30
C ARG A 173 -3.19 8.39 12.81
N ARG A 174 -2.39 9.30 13.39
CA ARG A 174 -2.33 10.71 12.97
C ARG A 174 -1.53 10.88 11.68
N ARG A 175 -0.48 10.08 11.46
CA ARG A 175 0.38 10.12 10.28
C ARG A 175 -0.21 9.38 9.08
N LEU A 176 -0.91 8.27 9.30
CA LEU A 176 -1.62 7.56 8.24
C LEU A 176 -2.78 8.41 7.70
N GLY A 177 -2.72 8.69 6.40
CA GLY A 177 -3.61 9.62 5.69
C GLY A 177 -4.90 9.02 5.12
N TYR A 178 -5.07 7.69 5.14
CA TYR A 178 -6.29 7.02 4.68
C TYR A 178 -6.71 5.94 5.68
N ARG A 179 -7.99 6.00 6.10
CA ARG A 179 -8.58 5.12 7.11
C ARG A 179 -9.74 4.35 6.48
N PRO A 180 -9.51 3.18 5.86
CA PRO A 180 -10.60 2.30 5.54
C PRO A 180 -11.09 1.64 6.83
N SER A 181 -12.02 2.27 7.54
CA SER A 181 -12.80 1.57 8.57
C SER A 181 -13.90 0.77 7.88
N GLY A 182 -13.58 -0.45 7.48
CA GLY A 182 -14.54 -1.43 6.97
C GLY A 182 -15.35 -2.04 8.11
N GLY A 183 -16.39 -1.33 8.57
CA GLY A 183 -17.47 -1.97 9.31
C GLY A 183 -18.47 -2.55 8.30
N PHE A 184 -18.75 -3.84 8.37
CA PHE A 184 -19.92 -4.41 7.72
C PHE A 184 -21.17 -3.72 8.28
N LEU A 185 -21.72 -2.74 7.56
CA LEU A 185 -23.06 -2.23 7.84
C LEU A 185 -24.06 -3.23 7.24
N SER A 186 -24.51 -4.16 8.07
CA SER A 186 -25.75 -4.89 7.81
C SER A 186 -26.92 -3.94 8.01
N GLU A 187 -27.30 -3.18 6.97
CA GLU A 187 -28.68 -2.71 6.85
C GLU A 187 -29.03 -2.29 5.42
N ALA A 188 -29.82 -3.13 4.76
CA ALA A 188 -30.57 -2.76 3.58
C ALA A 188 -31.73 -1.85 4.00
N ARG A 189 -31.76 -0.58 3.54
CA ARG A 189 -33.00 0.15 3.24
C ARG A 189 -32.78 1.42 2.40
N ARG A 190 -33.25 1.30 1.15
CA ARG A 190 -33.97 2.27 0.29
C ARG A 190 -33.64 3.77 0.38
N LEU A 191 -33.20 4.27 -0.79
CA LEU A 191 -33.52 5.55 -1.44
C LEU A 191 -33.40 6.83 -0.59
N GLY A 192 -32.36 7.61 -0.90
CA GLY A 192 -32.29 9.02 -0.53
C GLY A 192 -30.86 9.53 -0.67
N THR A 193 -30.63 10.37 -1.67
CA THR A 193 -29.38 11.10 -1.92
C THR A 193 -28.79 11.71 -0.65
N ALA A 194 -27.65 11.21 -0.20
CA ALA A 194 -26.74 11.91 0.70
C ALA A 194 -25.31 11.58 0.27
N GLY A 195 -24.79 12.36 -0.67
CA GLY A 195 -23.38 12.30 -1.04
C GLY A 195 -22.54 12.82 0.13
N VAL A 196 -21.91 11.92 0.87
CA VAL A 196 -20.82 12.29 1.79
C VAL A 196 -19.55 12.33 0.96
N GLY A 197 -19.30 13.48 0.34
CA GLY A 197 -18.06 13.74 -0.39
C GLY A 197 -16.91 13.93 0.59
N TYR A 198 -16.02 12.96 0.71
CA TYR A 198 -14.74 13.16 1.35
C TYR A 198 -13.77 13.77 0.33
N ARG A 199 -13.41 15.05 0.52
CA ARG A 199 -12.24 15.60 -0.17
C ARG A 199 -11.01 14.84 0.33
N ALA A 200 -10.40 14.04 -0.54
CA ALA A 200 -8.99 13.68 -0.39
C ALA A 200 -8.20 14.98 -0.25
N GLN A 201 -7.77 15.29 0.98
CA GLN A 201 -6.94 16.46 1.22
C GLN A 201 -5.65 16.28 0.42
N ARG A 202 -5.45 17.22 -0.50
CA ARG A 202 -4.25 17.42 -1.31
C ARG A 202 -3.01 17.09 -0.49
N TRP A 203 -2.25 16.09 -0.95
CA TRP A 203 -0.98 15.65 -0.38
C TRP A 203 0.01 16.81 -0.31
N LEU A 204 0.09 17.44 0.87
CA LEU A 204 1.09 18.44 1.21
C LEU A 204 1.62 18.10 2.61
N ARG A 205 2.70 17.33 2.65
CA ARG A 205 3.72 17.36 3.70
C ARG A 205 5.08 17.17 3.07
#